data_AF-A0A7S6MAU9-F1
#
_entry.id   AF-A0A7S6MAU9-F1
#
_cell.length_a   1.000
_cell.length_b   1.000
_cell.length_c   1.000
_cell.angle_alpha   90.00
_cell.angle_beta   90.00
_cell.angle_gamma   90.00
#
_symmetry.space_group_name_H-M   'P 1'
#
loop_
_entity.id
_entity.type
_entity.pdbx_description
1 polymer ?
#
loop_
_entity_poly.entity_id
_entity_poly.type
_entity_poly.pdbx_seq_one_letter_code
_entity_poly.pdbx_strand_id
1 'polypeptide(L)'
;MTDRDSCERRVYRLAVLLTGDPRAAVRVIEQVVGVQPDLRRLDTAHLDRLAVLRSREIRPATLPAPAGGGGAAGERVVGALASLNAQQREAWIFSHVYRMQPREIAKAMDCSVRAVQVHLTGADGVMNEALKDGVRQAGEALLAYSMNLRVPAFYRAYAARRRLWRGVRRVLPWAVLLAALGAGWIIVTRMGLLDRWIGPGG
;
A
#
# COMPACT_ATOMS: atom_id res chain seq x y z
N MET A 1 -1.27 -19.51 -5.13
CA MET A 1 -1.93 -18.33 -4.52
C MET A 1 -0.88 -17.48 -3.84
N THR A 2 -0.78 -16.19 -4.18
CA THR A 2 0.18 -15.28 -3.55
C THR A 2 -0.25 -15.03 -2.10
N ASP A 3 0.68 -15.19 -1.16
CA ASP A 3 0.43 -14.84 0.25
C ASP A 3 0.19 -13.33 0.40
N ARG A 4 -0.64 -12.95 1.36
CA ARG A 4 -0.95 -11.54 1.65
C ARG A 4 0.32 -10.74 1.93
N ASP A 5 1.25 -11.29 2.68
CA ASP A 5 2.52 -10.62 3.01
C ASP A 5 3.38 -10.40 1.74
N SER A 6 3.24 -11.26 0.74
CA SER A 6 3.90 -11.07 -0.56
C SER A 6 3.25 -9.94 -1.36
N CYS A 7 1.92 -9.80 -1.34
CA CYS A 7 1.23 -8.64 -1.92
C CYS A 7 1.62 -7.33 -1.22
N GLU A 8 1.60 -7.28 0.11
CA GLU A 8 1.97 -6.10 0.89
C GLU A 8 3.45 -5.71 0.66
N ARG A 9 4.35 -6.70 0.58
CA ARG A 9 5.76 -6.46 0.20
C ARG A 9 5.90 -5.87 -1.20
N ARG A 10 5.13 -6.38 -2.18
CA ARG A 10 5.17 -5.83 -3.55
C ARG A 10 4.72 -4.38 -3.57
N VAL A 11 3.58 -4.06 -2.95
CA VAL A 11 3.07 -2.68 -2.84
C VAL A 11 4.10 -1.78 -2.15
N TYR A 12 4.69 -2.24 -1.05
CA TYR A 12 5.72 -1.48 -0.34
C TYR A 12 6.91 -1.15 -1.23
N ARG A 13 7.47 -2.16 -1.90
CA ARG A 13 8.65 -2.00 -2.76
C ARG A 13 8.40 -1.00 -3.88
N LEU A 14 7.28 -1.15 -4.58
CA LEU A 14 6.88 -0.24 -5.65
C LEU A 14 6.68 1.18 -5.08
N ALA A 15 5.97 1.31 -3.96
CA ALA A 15 5.70 2.60 -3.34
C ALA A 15 6.99 3.30 -2.86
N VAL A 16 7.99 2.56 -2.36
CA VAL A 16 9.30 3.14 -2.01
C VAL A 16 10.00 3.70 -3.24
N LEU A 17 10.01 2.96 -4.35
CA LEU A 17 10.65 3.44 -5.59
C LEU A 17 9.93 4.66 -6.19
N LEU A 18 8.59 4.70 -6.12
CA LEU A 18 7.80 5.80 -6.65
C LEU A 18 7.91 7.07 -5.77
N THR A 19 7.81 6.91 -4.46
CA THR A 19 7.77 8.04 -3.52
C THR A 19 9.14 8.47 -3.02
N GLY A 20 10.17 7.64 -3.13
CA GLY A 20 11.50 7.91 -2.57
C GLY A 20 11.58 7.84 -1.05
N ASP A 21 10.46 7.64 -0.32
CA ASP A 21 10.44 7.64 1.14
C ASP A 21 9.82 6.34 1.70
N PRO A 22 10.59 5.49 2.40
CA PRO A 22 10.10 4.32 3.12
C PRO A 22 8.92 4.59 4.07
N ARG A 23 8.89 5.76 4.72
CA ARG A 23 7.80 6.11 5.65
C ARG A 23 6.53 6.46 4.87
N ALA A 24 6.66 7.23 3.79
CA ALA A 24 5.54 7.54 2.92
C ALA A 24 4.97 6.28 2.23
N ALA A 25 5.83 5.34 1.83
CA ALA A 25 5.42 4.06 1.28
C ALA A 25 4.52 3.25 2.23
N VAL A 26 4.69 3.37 3.55
CA VAL A 26 3.77 2.74 4.51
C VAL A 26 2.36 3.32 4.38
N ARG A 27 2.23 4.65 4.23
CA ARG A 27 0.92 5.30 4.00
C ARG A 27 0.26 4.79 2.72
N VAL A 28 1.04 4.56 1.66
CA VAL A 28 0.53 3.95 0.41
C VAL A 28 -0.07 2.58 0.69
N ILE A 29 0.63 1.68 1.40
CA ILE A 29 0.08 0.36 1.72
C ILE A 29 -1.20 0.50 2.57
N GLU A 30 -1.22 1.41 3.54
CA GLU A 30 -2.41 1.63 4.39
C GLU A 30 -3.62 2.09 3.59
N GLN A 31 -3.42 2.98 2.62
CA GLN A 31 -4.46 3.43 1.70
C GLN A 31 -4.92 2.29 0.78
N VAL A 32 -3.99 1.53 0.19
CA VAL A 32 -4.31 0.38 -0.68
C VAL A 32 -5.10 -0.69 0.08
N VAL A 33 -4.65 -1.07 1.29
CA VAL A 33 -5.36 -2.03 2.16
C VAL A 33 -6.68 -1.46 2.68
N GLY A 34 -6.77 -0.14 2.84
CA GLY A 34 -8.00 0.56 3.20
C GLY A 34 -9.07 0.43 2.12
N VAL A 35 -8.68 0.55 0.84
CA VAL A 35 -9.56 0.37 -0.32
C VAL A 35 -9.91 -1.10 -0.54
N GLN A 36 -8.90 -1.98 -0.54
CA GLN A 36 -9.08 -3.41 -0.77
C GLN A 36 -8.50 -4.21 0.40
N PRO A 37 -9.33 -4.63 1.38
CA PRO A 37 -8.84 -5.35 2.55
C PRO A 37 -8.20 -6.70 2.23
N ASP A 38 -8.67 -7.40 1.19
CA ASP A 38 -8.11 -8.67 0.73
C ASP A 38 -7.38 -8.49 -0.62
N LEU A 39 -6.09 -8.18 -0.55
CA LEU A 39 -5.23 -7.93 -1.72
C LEU A 39 -5.12 -9.14 -2.65
N ARG A 40 -5.37 -10.35 -2.14
CA ARG A 40 -5.26 -11.61 -2.91
C ARG A 40 -6.33 -11.73 -4.01
N ARG A 41 -7.39 -10.91 -3.92
CA ARG A 41 -8.47 -10.84 -4.91
C ARG A 41 -8.12 -9.98 -6.12
N LEU A 42 -7.03 -9.22 -6.06
CA LEU A 42 -6.56 -8.40 -7.16
C LEU A 42 -5.53 -9.19 -7.97
N ASP A 43 -5.59 -9.07 -9.29
CA ASP A 43 -4.44 -9.44 -10.11
C ASP A 43 -3.29 -8.43 -9.88
N THR A 44 -2.10 -8.81 -10.37
CA THR A 44 -0.88 -8.02 -10.20
C THR A 44 -1.03 -6.60 -10.78
N ALA A 45 -1.66 -6.44 -11.94
CA ALA A 45 -1.78 -5.15 -12.61
C ALA A 45 -2.72 -4.20 -11.86
N HIS A 46 -3.84 -4.70 -11.33
CA HIS A 46 -4.75 -3.93 -10.50
C HIS A 46 -4.12 -3.54 -9.16
N LEU A 47 -3.33 -4.44 -8.55
CA LEU A 47 -2.58 -4.13 -7.34
C LEU A 47 -1.55 -3.02 -7.58
N ASP A 48 -0.78 -3.12 -8.66
CA ASP A 48 0.20 -2.11 -9.06
C ASP A 48 -0.49 -0.77 -9.40
N ARG A 49 -1.66 -0.80 -10.05
CA ARG A 49 -2.49 0.40 -10.31
C ARG A 49 -2.91 1.12 -9.04
N LEU A 50 -3.41 0.39 -8.04
CA LEU A 50 -3.76 1.00 -6.75
C LEU A 50 -2.53 1.61 -6.08
N ALA A 51 -1.38 0.93 -6.13
CA ALA A 51 -0.14 1.46 -5.57
C ALA A 51 0.31 2.75 -6.28
N VAL A 52 0.23 2.81 -7.61
CA VAL A 52 0.54 4.00 -8.41
C VAL A 52 -0.39 5.15 -8.06
N LEU A 53 -1.71 4.94 -8.11
CA LEU A 53 -2.71 5.98 -7.82
C LEU A 53 -2.50 6.59 -6.44
N ARG A 54 -2.24 5.76 -5.42
CA ARG A 54 -1.96 6.22 -4.05
C ARG A 54 -0.59 6.87 -3.90
N SER A 55 0.42 6.44 -4.66
CA SER A 55 1.74 7.07 -4.63
C SER A 55 1.72 8.48 -5.24
N ARG A 56 0.85 8.76 -6.23
CA ARG A 56 0.69 10.10 -6.83
C ARG A 56 0.14 11.15 -5.85
N GLU A 57 -0.57 10.73 -4.81
CA GLU A 57 -1.08 11.62 -3.75
C GLU A 57 0.03 12.07 -2.78
N ILE A 58 1.21 11.45 -2.85
CA ILE A 58 2.33 11.71 -1.95
C ILE A 58 3.39 12.55 -2.67
N ARG A 59 3.85 13.61 -2.02
CA ARG A 59 4.99 14.40 -2.51
C ARG A 59 6.23 13.50 -2.59
N PRO A 60 6.87 13.35 -3.77
CA PRO A 60 8.06 12.53 -3.89
C PRO A 60 9.21 13.13 -3.09
N ALA A 61 9.95 12.25 -2.43
CA ALA A 61 11.22 12.51 -1.77
C ALA A 61 12.37 11.93 -2.59
N THR A 62 13.60 12.24 -2.17
CA THR A 62 14.80 11.63 -2.75
C THR A 62 14.99 10.23 -2.15
N LEU A 63 15.07 9.23 -3.01
CA LEU A 63 15.34 7.85 -2.60
C LEU A 63 16.72 7.78 -1.91
N PRO A 64 16.91 7.05 -0.80
CA PRO A 64 18.24 6.84 -0.28
C PRO A 64 19.08 6.05 -1.29
N ALA A 65 20.36 6.41 -1.44
CA ALA A 65 21.27 5.67 -2.30
C ALA A 65 21.34 4.19 -1.83
N PRO A 66 21.24 3.21 -2.74
CA PRO A 66 21.24 1.81 -2.37
C PRO A 66 22.59 1.42 -1.74
N ALA A 67 22.57 0.91 -0.52
CA ALA A 67 23.76 0.65 0.31
C ALA A 67 24.78 -0.36 -0.26
N GLY A 68 24.50 -1.00 -1.40
CA GLY A 68 25.42 -1.90 -2.13
C GLY A 68 25.70 -1.48 -3.57
N GLY A 69 25.18 -0.34 -4.02
CA GLY A 69 25.26 0.15 -5.40
C GLY A 69 26.38 1.18 -5.60
N GLY A 70 27.62 0.82 -5.29
CA GLY A 70 28.84 1.46 -5.84
C GLY A 70 28.91 3.00 -5.84
N GLY A 71 28.73 3.65 -4.69
CA GLY A 71 29.04 5.08 -4.52
C GLY A 71 28.32 6.02 -5.50
N ALA A 72 29.07 6.87 -6.20
CA ALA A 72 28.56 7.93 -7.08
C ALA A 72 27.60 7.46 -8.19
N ALA A 73 27.63 6.17 -8.58
CA ALA A 73 26.66 5.64 -9.55
C ALA A 73 25.25 5.56 -8.94
N GLY A 74 25.12 5.05 -7.71
CA GLY A 74 23.83 5.00 -7.01
C GLY A 74 23.21 6.37 -6.80
N GLU A 75 24.03 7.36 -6.43
CA GLU A 75 23.60 8.76 -6.27
C GLU A 75 23.10 9.37 -7.59
N ARG A 76 23.81 9.12 -8.71
CA ARG A 76 23.37 9.58 -10.04
C ARG A 76 22.03 8.97 -10.45
N VAL A 77 21.82 7.67 -10.20
CA VAL A 77 20.55 7.00 -10.52
C VAL A 77 19.40 7.58 -9.70
N VAL A 78 19.61 7.78 -8.41
CA VAL A 78 18.63 8.41 -7.51
C VAL A 78 18.33 9.84 -7.95
N GLY A 79 19.35 10.64 -8.28
CA GLY A 79 19.20 12.00 -8.75
C GLY A 79 18.41 12.07 -10.07
N ALA A 80 18.74 11.21 -11.03
CA ALA A 80 18.04 11.13 -12.31
C ALA A 80 16.58 10.68 -12.15
N LEU A 81 16.30 9.70 -11.29
CA LEU A 81 14.92 9.34 -10.94
C LEU A 81 14.15 10.49 -10.31
N ALA A 82 14.79 11.27 -9.44
CA ALA A 82 14.18 12.41 -8.79
C ALA A 82 13.82 13.55 -9.76
N SER A 83 14.58 13.71 -10.86
CA SER A 83 14.31 14.71 -11.90
C SER A 83 13.19 14.31 -12.88
N LEU A 84 12.82 13.02 -12.95
CA LEU A 84 11.68 12.58 -13.74
C LEU A 84 10.35 13.08 -13.14
N ASN A 85 9.41 13.47 -13.99
CA ASN A 85 8.02 13.66 -13.56
C ASN A 85 7.40 12.31 -13.12
N ALA A 86 6.25 12.36 -12.43
CA ALA A 86 5.64 11.16 -11.84
C ALA A 86 5.38 10.04 -12.88
N GLN A 87 4.79 10.37 -14.03
CA GLN A 87 4.43 9.38 -15.05
C GLN A 87 5.66 8.81 -15.77
N GLN A 88 6.67 9.63 -16.06
CA GLN A 88 7.96 9.18 -16.59
C GLN A 88 8.66 8.23 -15.63
N ARG A 89 8.67 8.56 -14.34
CA ARG A 89 9.24 7.73 -13.26
C ARG A 89 8.54 6.39 -13.15
N GLU A 90 7.20 6.40 -13.16
CA GLU A 90 6.37 5.19 -13.16
C GLU A 90 6.70 4.28 -14.36
N ALA A 91 6.65 4.83 -15.58
CA ALA A 91 6.94 4.09 -16.81
C ALA A 91 8.35 3.49 -16.80
N TRP A 92 9.34 4.28 -16.37
CA TRP A 92 10.73 3.84 -16.29
C TRP A 92 10.93 2.74 -15.24
N ILE A 93 10.36 2.88 -14.04
CA ILE A 93 10.43 1.85 -12.99
C ILE A 93 9.78 0.55 -13.48
N PHE A 94 8.59 0.60 -14.07
CA PHE A 94 7.94 -0.62 -14.54
C PHE A 94 8.71 -1.28 -15.70
N SER A 95 9.28 -0.50 -16.61
CA SER A 95 10.01 -1.02 -17.77
C SER A 95 11.39 -1.57 -17.40
N HIS A 96 12.22 -0.80 -16.67
CA HIS A 96 13.62 -1.15 -16.45
C HIS A 96 13.86 -1.91 -15.15
N VAL A 97 13.08 -1.63 -14.09
CA VAL A 97 13.23 -2.31 -12.79
C VAL A 97 12.40 -3.60 -12.75
N TYR A 98 11.12 -3.50 -13.12
CA TYR A 98 10.20 -4.65 -13.08
C TYR A 98 10.05 -5.41 -14.40
N ARG A 99 10.66 -4.93 -15.50
CA ARG A 99 10.68 -5.59 -16.82
C ARG A 99 9.28 -5.96 -17.35
N MET A 100 8.31 -5.11 -17.07
CA MET A 100 6.92 -5.31 -17.48
C MET A 100 6.72 -5.00 -18.97
N GLN A 101 5.76 -5.69 -19.59
CA GLN A 101 5.42 -5.44 -20.99
C GLN A 101 4.57 -4.17 -21.12
N PRO A 102 4.64 -3.41 -22.23
CA PRO A 102 3.95 -2.12 -22.38
C PRO A 102 2.44 -2.15 -22.09
N ARG A 103 1.76 -3.26 -22.41
CA ARG A 103 0.33 -3.45 -22.11
C ARG A 103 0.05 -3.57 -20.62
N GLU A 104 0.94 -4.19 -19.85
CA GLU A 104 0.81 -4.33 -18.40
C GLU A 104 1.12 -3.00 -17.71
N ILE A 105 2.15 -2.29 -18.18
CA ILE A 105 2.49 -0.94 -17.72
C ILE A 105 1.29 0.00 -17.94
N ALA A 106 0.65 -0.05 -19.11
CA ALA A 106 -0.53 0.76 -19.43
C ALA A 106 -1.68 0.51 -18.45
N LYS A 107 -1.95 -0.77 -18.10
CA LYS A 107 -2.95 -1.14 -17.10
C LYS A 107 -2.57 -0.65 -15.70
N ALA A 108 -1.30 -0.77 -15.29
CA ALA A 108 -0.81 -0.32 -14.00
C ALA A 108 -0.83 1.22 -13.87
N MET A 109 -0.50 1.95 -14.93
CA MET A 109 -0.47 3.42 -14.93
C MET A 109 -1.85 4.06 -15.17
N ASP A 110 -2.84 3.25 -15.54
CA ASP A 110 -4.18 3.68 -15.96
C ASP A 110 -4.17 4.61 -17.19
N CYS A 111 -3.41 4.22 -18.21
CA CYS A 111 -3.27 5.00 -19.44
C CYS A 111 -3.22 4.09 -20.68
N SER A 112 -3.12 4.70 -21.88
CA SER A 112 -2.96 3.94 -23.12
C SER A 112 -1.52 3.44 -23.29
N VAL A 113 -1.32 2.39 -24.10
CA VAL A 113 0.03 1.89 -24.47
C VAL A 113 0.86 2.98 -25.15
N ARG A 114 0.22 3.83 -25.98
CA ARG A 114 0.88 4.98 -26.61
C ARG A 114 1.38 5.99 -25.58
N ALA A 115 0.58 6.29 -24.55
CA ALA A 115 1.01 7.18 -23.46
C ALA A 115 2.21 6.60 -22.71
N VAL A 116 2.21 5.29 -22.41
CA VAL A 116 3.39 4.62 -21.82
C VAL A 116 4.64 4.82 -22.67
N GLN A 117 4.55 4.63 -23.99
CA GLN A 117 5.69 4.83 -24.89
C GLN A 117 6.21 6.27 -24.83
N VAL A 118 5.32 7.27 -24.85
CA VAL A 118 5.72 8.68 -24.74
C VAL A 118 6.45 8.96 -23.42
N HIS A 119 5.90 8.47 -22.30
CA HIS A 119 6.53 8.64 -20.98
C HIS A 119 7.86 7.90 -20.86
N LEU A 120 7.94 6.68 -21.39
CA LEU A 120 9.15 5.87 -21.36
C LEU A 120 10.25 6.49 -22.21
N THR A 121 9.96 6.92 -23.45
CA THR A 121 10.92 7.62 -24.31
C THR A 121 11.47 8.88 -23.63
N GLY A 122 10.59 9.68 -23.00
CA GLY A 122 11.02 10.86 -22.25
C GLY A 122 11.89 10.51 -21.04
N ALA A 123 11.54 9.45 -20.31
CA ALA A 123 12.33 8.99 -19.18
C ALA A 123 13.70 8.44 -19.60
N ASP A 124 13.75 7.65 -20.68
CA ASP A 124 14.98 7.10 -21.23
C ASP A 124 15.94 8.20 -21.70
N GLY A 125 15.43 9.31 -22.26
CA GLY A 125 16.25 10.47 -22.60
C GLY A 125 17.01 11.03 -21.39
N VAL A 126 16.27 11.32 -20.30
CA VAL A 126 16.86 11.85 -19.04
C VAL A 126 17.82 10.84 -18.41
N MET A 127 17.46 9.56 -18.40
CA MET A 127 18.26 8.52 -17.76
C MET A 127 19.55 8.22 -18.55
N ASN A 128 19.51 8.22 -19.88
CA ASN A 128 20.69 8.07 -20.72
C ASN A 128 21.66 9.25 -20.58
N GLU A 129 21.14 10.48 -20.46
CA GLU A 129 21.99 11.67 -20.23
C GLU A 129 22.73 11.58 -18.89
N ALA A 130 22.03 11.20 -17.81
CA ALA A 130 22.61 11.12 -16.47
C ALA A 130 23.55 9.92 -16.27
N LEU A 131 23.23 8.77 -16.89
CA LEU A 131 23.88 7.49 -16.61
C LEU A 131 24.78 6.99 -17.75
N LYS A 132 24.72 7.61 -18.93
CA LYS A 132 25.36 7.13 -20.15
C LYS A 132 24.92 5.67 -20.41
N ASP A 133 25.86 4.75 -20.63
CA ASP A 133 25.57 3.34 -20.89
C ASP A 133 25.13 2.53 -19.64
N GLY A 134 24.94 3.20 -18.50
CA GLY A 134 24.64 2.58 -17.20
C GLY A 134 23.17 2.28 -16.92
N VAL A 135 22.23 2.53 -17.84
CA VAL A 135 20.77 2.40 -17.57
C VAL A 135 20.36 1.00 -17.13
N ARG A 136 20.88 -0.05 -17.80
CA ARG A 136 20.57 -1.45 -17.43
C ARG A 136 21.07 -1.79 -16.02
N GLN A 137 22.30 -1.38 -15.71
CA GLN A 137 22.91 -1.62 -14.39
C GLN A 137 22.15 -0.87 -13.30
N ALA A 138 21.66 0.34 -13.59
CA ALA A 138 20.82 1.11 -12.69
C ALA A 138 19.49 0.41 -12.40
N GLY A 139 18.80 -0.11 -13.42
CA GLY A 139 17.58 -0.89 -13.25
C GLY A 139 17.79 -2.14 -12.38
N GLU A 140 18.89 -2.86 -12.61
CA GLU A 140 19.28 -4.03 -11.82
C GLU A 140 19.63 -3.67 -10.36
N ALA A 141 20.36 -2.58 -10.14
CA ALA A 141 20.70 -2.09 -8.80
C ALA A 141 19.45 -1.68 -7.99
N LEU A 142 18.50 -1.00 -8.64
CA LEU A 142 17.23 -0.63 -8.02
C LEU A 142 16.35 -1.85 -7.76
N LEU A 143 16.35 -2.85 -8.64
CA LEU A 143 15.64 -4.10 -8.41
C LEU A 143 16.24 -4.81 -7.19
N ALA A 144 17.55 -4.96 -7.12
CA ALA A 144 18.24 -5.57 -5.98
C ALA A 144 17.97 -4.82 -4.67
N TYR A 145 18.02 -3.48 -4.70
CA TYR A 145 17.64 -2.63 -3.57
C TYR A 145 16.19 -2.91 -3.14
N SER A 146 15.25 -2.91 -4.08
CA SER A 146 13.83 -3.15 -3.79
C SER A 146 13.60 -4.54 -3.18
N MET A 147 14.32 -5.56 -3.63
CA MET A 147 14.16 -6.92 -3.12
C MET A 147 14.61 -7.05 -1.65
N ASN A 148 15.55 -6.21 -1.22
CA ASN A 148 16.00 -6.11 0.17
C ASN A 148 15.07 -5.29 1.08
N LEU A 149 14.15 -4.50 0.50
CA LEU A 149 13.17 -3.76 1.28
C LEU A 149 12.19 -4.72 1.98
N ARG A 150 12.06 -4.54 3.29
CA ARG A 150 11.10 -5.24 4.14
C ARG A 150 10.06 -4.25 4.64
N VAL A 151 8.80 -4.68 4.65
CA VAL A 151 7.71 -3.92 5.28
C VAL A 151 8.07 -3.71 6.76
N PRO A 152 8.09 -2.46 7.26
CA PRO A 152 8.53 -2.16 8.62
C PRO A 152 7.72 -2.89 9.70
N ALA A 153 8.38 -3.25 10.80
CA ALA A 153 7.75 -3.98 11.90
C ALA A 153 6.58 -3.21 12.53
N PHE A 154 6.68 -1.88 12.63
CA PHE A 154 5.61 -1.04 13.18
C PHE A 154 4.33 -1.12 12.35
N TYR A 155 4.44 -1.21 11.01
CA TYR A 155 3.28 -1.40 10.14
C TYR A 155 2.61 -2.76 10.42
N ARG A 156 3.40 -3.82 10.58
CA ARG A 156 2.86 -5.16 10.90
C ARG A 156 2.12 -5.16 12.24
N ALA A 157 2.69 -4.51 13.25
CA ALA A 157 2.06 -4.34 14.56
C ALA A 157 0.73 -3.57 14.46
N TYR A 158 0.73 -2.47 13.71
CA TYR A 158 -0.47 -1.67 13.45
C TYR A 158 -1.54 -2.46 12.68
N ALA A 159 -1.14 -3.18 11.63
CA ALA A 159 -2.04 -4.01 10.83
C ALA A 159 -2.68 -5.13 11.67
N ALA A 160 -1.91 -5.79 12.55
CA ALA A 160 -2.43 -6.79 13.48
C ALA A 160 -3.46 -6.18 14.44
N ARG A 161 -3.15 -5.03 15.05
CA ARG A 161 -4.10 -4.29 15.90
C ARG A 161 -5.36 -3.95 15.12
N ARG A 162 -5.26 -3.38 13.91
CA ARG A 162 -6.43 -3.04 13.08
C ARG A 162 -7.31 -4.24 12.72
N ARG A 163 -6.75 -5.47 12.63
CA ARG A 163 -7.55 -6.69 12.43
C ARG A 163 -8.36 -7.03 13.68
N LEU A 164 -7.73 -6.98 14.85
CA LEU A 164 -8.40 -7.20 16.15
C LEU A 164 -9.54 -6.18 16.35
N TRP A 165 -9.26 -4.89 16.14
CA TRP A 165 -10.26 -3.84 16.28
C TRP A 165 -11.43 -3.96 15.29
N ARG A 166 -11.21 -4.53 14.10
CA ARG A 166 -12.31 -4.84 13.17
C ARG A 166 -13.21 -5.96 13.68
N GLY A 167 -12.63 -7.00 14.31
CA GLY A 167 -13.41 -8.04 14.98
C GLY A 167 -14.24 -7.47 16.12
N VAL A 168 -13.60 -6.70 17.01
CA VAL A 168 -14.26 -6.04 18.14
C VAL A 168 -15.39 -5.12 17.67
N ARG A 169 -15.16 -4.27 16.67
CA ARG A 169 -16.19 -3.36 16.15
C ARG A 169 -17.41 -4.08 15.56
N ARG A 170 -17.26 -5.32 15.06
CA ARG A 170 -18.39 -6.12 14.57
C ARG A 170 -19.21 -6.71 15.71
N VAL A 171 -18.57 -7.08 16.82
CA VAL A 171 -19.23 -7.73 17.96
C VAL A 171 -19.79 -6.73 18.97
N LEU A 172 -19.16 -5.56 19.11
CA LEU A 172 -19.53 -4.52 20.06
C LEU A 172 -21.02 -4.12 20.02
N PRO A 173 -21.64 -3.83 18.85
CA PRO A 173 -23.07 -3.45 18.84
C PRO A 173 -23.97 -4.60 19.32
N TRP A 174 -23.64 -5.85 18.99
CA TRP A 174 -24.38 -7.02 19.48
C TRP A 174 -24.24 -7.21 20.98
N ALA A 175 -23.03 -7.03 21.52
CA ALA A 175 -22.81 -7.10 22.96
C ALA A 175 -23.60 -6.02 23.71
N VAL A 176 -23.65 -4.80 23.17
CA VAL A 176 -24.43 -3.68 23.74
C VAL A 176 -25.93 -3.98 23.68
N LEU A 177 -26.43 -4.50 22.55
CA LEU A 177 -27.84 -4.87 22.39
C LEU A 177 -28.25 -5.98 23.38
N LEU A 178 -27.44 -7.04 23.50
CA LEU A 178 -27.71 -8.14 24.44
C LEU A 178 -27.67 -7.65 25.90
N ALA A 179 -26.74 -6.76 26.24
CA ALA A 179 -26.69 -6.15 27.56
C ALA A 179 -27.95 -5.31 27.87
N ALA A 180 -28.44 -4.54 26.89
CA ALA A 180 -29.66 -3.75 27.03
C ALA A 180 -30.91 -4.64 27.21
N LEU A 181 -31.02 -5.72 26.43
CA LEU A 181 -32.12 -6.69 26.56
C LEU A 181 -32.09 -7.41 27.93
N GLY A 182 -30.90 -7.79 28.39
CA GLY A 182 -30.72 -8.40 29.71
C GLY A 182 -31.10 -7.45 30.85
N ALA A 183 -30.70 -6.18 30.77
CA ALA A 183 -31.09 -5.17 31.76
C ALA A 183 -32.60 -4.93 31.78
N GLY A 184 -33.24 -4.85 30.61
CA GLY A 184 -34.70 -4.73 30.50
C GLY A 184 -35.44 -5.90 31.13
N TRP A 185 -34.96 -7.13 30.90
CA TRP A 185 -35.54 -8.33 31.51
C TRP A 185 -35.46 -8.32 33.04
N ILE A 186 -34.34 -7.87 33.60
CA ILE A 186 -34.17 -7.75 35.06
C ILE A 186 -35.15 -6.73 35.67
N ILE A 187 -35.43 -5.62 34.96
CA ILE A 187 -36.39 -4.61 35.43
C ILE A 187 -37.81 -5.16 35.42
N VAL A 188 -38.22 -5.81 34.33
CA VAL A 188 -39.56 -6.42 34.20
C VAL A 188 -39.80 -7.49 35.26
N THR A 189 -38.82 -8.36 35.49
CA THR A 189 -38.91 -9.41 36.52
C THR A 189 -38.98 -8.84 37.94
N ARG A 190 -38.24 -7.77 38.24
CA ARG A 190 -38.37 -7.06 39.53
C ARG A 190 -39.74 -6.39 39.71
N MET A 191 -40.28 -5.75 38.68
CA MET A 191 -41.62 -5.12 38.76
C MET A 191 -42.71 -6.17 38.99
N GLY A 192 -42.67 -7.29 38.28
CA GLY A 192 -43.65 -8.37 38.48
C GLY A 192 -43.58 -9.05 39.86
N LEU A 193 -42.42 -9.04 40.52
CA LEU A 193 -42.28 -9.50 41.90
C LEU A 193 -42.86 -8.51 42.92
N LEU A 194 -42.76 -7.21 42.65
CA LEU A 194 -43.36 -6.16 43.49
C LEU A 194 -44.89 -6.20 43.40
N ASP A 195 -45.45 -6.37 42.20
CA ASP A 195 -46.91 -6.47 42.01
C ASP A 195 -47.52 -7.67 42.76
N ARG A 196 -46.78 -8.77 42.91
CA ARG A 196 -47.22 -9.92 43.73
C ARG A 196 -47.19 -9.65 45.23
N TRP A 197 -46.32 -8.75 45.69
CA TRP A 197 -46.24 -8.37 47.10
C TRP A 197 -47.32 -7.36 47.51
N ILE A 198 -47.80 -6.54 46.56
CA ILE A 198 -48.91 -5.59 46.77
C ILE A 198 -50.25 -6.26 46.43
N GLY A 199 -50.37 -7.56 46.68
CA GLY A 199 -51.64 -8.29 46.52
C GLY A 199 -52.77 -7.63 47.33
N PRO A 200 -54.04 -7.75 46.88
CA PRO A 200 -55.18 -7.00 47.39
C PRO A 200 -55.55 -7.45 48.80
N GLY A 201 -54.82 -6.94 49.80
CA GLY A 201 -55.22 -6.93 51.20
C GLY A 201 -56.00 -5.65 51.46
N GLY A 202 -57.28 -5.66 51.08
CA GLY A 202 -58.23 -4.56 51.28
C GLY A 202 -59.55 -4.85 50.60
#